data_AF-A0A958UTX3-F1
#
_entry.id   AF-A0A958UTX3-F1
#
_cell.length_a   1.000
_cell.length_b   1.000
_cell.length_c   1.000
_cell.angle_alpha   90.00
_cell.angle_beta   90.00
_cell.angle_gamma   90.00
#
_symmetry.space_group_name_H-M   'P 1'
#
loop_
_entity.id
_entity.type
_entity.pdbx_description
1 polymer ?
#
loop_
_entity_poly.entity_id
_entity_poly.type
_entity_poly.pdbx_seq_one_letter_code
_entity_poly.pdbx_strand_id
1 'polypeptide(L)'
;MYLLKFDWNPSTGIDIIGDFKLHYYSLMWILAFIVGWFIMKRIYQREKISLEYLDPLFIYTVLATMIGARLGHVLFYQSELISEDFFSIFLPFSFKNGIKFTGFQGLASHGAAIGIIIGMYLYRRKYKYKSVIWILDRMVIPVAIGAVFIRIGNFINSEIIGKVTDSGLGVRFVQDQYNKYEIGDAAHTGIKNVNEAYAAVTNDPKFQYLL
;
A
#
# COMPACT_ATOMS: atom_id res chain seq x y z
N MET A 1 -36.48 1.61 -7.59
CA MET A 1 -36.04 2.62 -6.60
C MET A 1 -34.51 2.58 -6.56
N TYR A 2 -33.85 3.46 -7.32
CA TYR A 2 -32.38 3.49 -7.49
C TYR A 2 -31.71 4.20 -6.30
N LEU A 3 -31.87 3.63 -5.11
CA LEU A 3 -31.26 4.19 -3.90
C LEU A 3 -29.75 4.06 -3.98
N LEU A 4 -29.08 5.20 -4.18
CA LEU A 4 -27.67 5.48 -3.88
C LEU A 4 -26.69 4.34 -4.25
N LYS A 5 -26.54 4.07 -5.56
CA LYS A 5 -25.38 3.30 -6.02
C LYS A 5 -24.16 4.21 -5.99
N PHE A 6 -23.20 3.90 -5.14
CA PHE A 6 -21.91 4.58 -5.12
C PHE A 6 -20.90 3.79 -5.96
N ASP A 7 -20.74 4.21 -7.21
CA ASP A 7 -19.78 3.61 -8.14
C ASP A 7 -18.39 4.18 -7.87
N TRP A 8 -17.47 3.30 -7.45
CA TRP A 8 -16.11 3.65 -7.10
C TRP A 8 -15.15 3.30 -8.24
N ASN A 9 -14.70 4.34 -8.94
CA ASN A 9 -13.71 4.25 -10.02
C ASN A 9 -12.77 5.47 -10.03
N PRO A 10 -12.00 5.70 -8.95
CA PRO A 10 -11.07 6.82 -8.89
C PRO A 10 -9.84 6.57 -9.77
N SER A 11 -9.15 7.65 -10.15
CA SER A 11 -7.76 7.51 -10.58
C SER A 11 -6.92 6.94 -9.42
N THR A 12 -6.02 6.01 -9.72
CA THR A 12 -5.12 5.38 -8.73
C THR A 12 -3.81 6.14 -8.51
N GLY A 13 -3.59 7.23 -9.24
CA GLY A 13 -2.38 8.05 -9.13
C GLY A 13 -2.29 9.17 -10.16
N ILE A 14 -1.09 9.76 -10.24
CA ILE A 14 -0.76 10.86 -11.16
C ILE A 14 0.36 10.39 -12.08
N ASP A 15 0.14 10.51 -13.38
CA ASP A 15 1.16 10.23 -14.39
C ASP A 15 2.13 11.42 -14.42
N ILE A 16 3.43 11.17 -14.20
CA ILE A 16 4.43 12.25 -14.10
C ILE A 16 5.23 12.35 -15.40
N ILE A 17 5.93 11.27 -15.79
CA ILE A 17 6.76 11.27 -17.00
C ILE A 17 6.88 9.87 -17.57
N GLY A 18 6.63 9.72 -18.88
CA GLY A 18 6.64 8.42 -19.55
C GLY A 18 5.76 7.40 -18.82
N ASP A 19 6.31 6.20 -18.59
CA ASP A 19 5.63 5.11 -17.88
C ASP A 19 5.70 5.23 -16.34
N PHE A 20 6.13 6.38 -15.80
CA PHE A 20 6.21 6.58 -14.35
C PHE A 20 4.92 7.19 -13.79
N LYS A 21 4.18 6.37 -13.05
CA LYS A 21 2.97 6.76 -12.30
C LYS A 21 3.26 6.86 -10.81
N LEU A 22 2.94 8.00 -10.22
CA LEU A 22 2.95 8.18 -8.77
C LEU A 22 1.62 7.70 -8.20
N HIS A 23 1.62 6.54 -7.56
CA HIS A 23 0.42 5.94 -6.98
C HIS A 23 -0.01 6.63 -5.69
N TYR A 24 -1.31 6.91 -5.55
CA TYR A 24 -1.87 7.44 -4.31
C TYR A 24 -1.65 6.51 -3.12
N TYR A 25 -1.66 5.19 -3.37
CA TYR A 25 -1.28 4.19 -2.38
C TYR A 25 0.12 4.44 -1.80
N SER A 26 1.12 4.72 -2.65
CA SER A 26 2.48 5.05 -2.21
C SER A 26 2.53 6.37 -1.43
N LEU A 27 1.69 7.35 -1.77
CA LEU A 27 1.57 8.57 -0.98
C LEU A 27 0.98 8.31 0.41
N MET A 28 0.02 7.39 0.53
CA MET A 28 -0.53 7.00 1.83
C MET A 28 0.54 6.38 2.74
N TRP A 29 1.48 5.61 2.18
CA TRP A 29 2.66 5.13 2.93
C TRP A 29 3.53 6.27 3.45
N ILE A 30 3.83 7.25 2.59
CA ILE A 30 4.64 8.40 2.98
C ILE A 30 3.95 9.19 4.09
N LEU A 31 2.64 9.44 3.95
CA LEU A 31 1.85 10.14 4.97
C LEU A 31 1.82 9.36 6.28
N ALA A 32 1.66 8.04 6.24
CA ALA A 32 1.71 7.19 7.43
C ALA A 32 3.01 7.39 8.22
N PHE A 33 4.15 7.38 7.53
CA PHE A 33 5.46 7.57 8.17
C PHE A 33 5.65 8.99 8.70
N ILE A 34 5.28 10.02 7.92
CA ILE A 34 5.40 11.43 8.34
C ILE A 34 4.55 11.68 9.59
N VAL A 35 3.27 11.31 9.55
CA VAL A 35 2.35 11.50 10.67
C VAL A 35 2.82 10.70 11.88
N GLY A 36 3.27 9.45 11.67
CA GLY A 36 3.83 8.61 12.73
C GLY A 36 5.04 9.25 13.41
N TRP A 37 5.94 9.86 12.65
CA TRP A 37 7.10 10.57 13.20
C TRP A 37 6.68 11.77 14.06
N PHE A 38 5.73 12.60 13.59
CA PHE A 38 5.24 13.74 14.36
C PHE A 38 4.52 13.32 15.65
N ILE A 39 3.76 12.22 15.62
CA ILE A 39 3.13 11.65 16.82
C ILE A 39 4.21 11.20 17.81
N MET A 40 5.21 10.45 17.34
CA MET A 40 6.31 9.97 18.19
C MET A 40 7.14 11.12 18.76
N LYS A 41 7.36 12.19 17.99
CA LYS A 41 8.00 13.41 18.49
C LYS A 41 7.26 14.00 19.70
N ARG A 42 5.94 14.12 19.62
CA ARG A 42 5.11 14.62 20.74
C ARG A 42 5.19 13.70 21.95
N ILE A 43 5.18 12.39 21.74
CA ILE A 43 5.33 11.39 22.83
C ILE A 43 6.69 11.55 23.51
N TYR A 44 7.77 11.65 22.73
CA TYR A 44 9.13 11.80 23.26
C TYR A 44 9.27 13.08 24.08
N GLN A 45 8.74 14.21 23.59
CA GLN A 45 8.74 15.48 24.31
C GLN A 45 7.96 15.38 25.63
N ARG A 46 6.79 14.77 25.61
CA ARG A 46 5.94 14.58 26.81
C ARG A 46 6.61 13.69 27.85
N GLU A 47 7.27 12.62 27.40
CA GLU A 47 7.94 11.65 28.27
C GLU A 47 9.38 12.03 28.63
N LYS A 48 9.83 13.23 28.22
CA LYS A 48 11.18 13.76 28.46
C LYS A 48 12.28 12.82 27.92
N ILE A 49 12.03 12.20 26.77
CA ILE A 49 13.01 11.41 26.02
C ILE A 49 13.75 12.30 25.04
N SER A 50 15.07 12.12 24.94
CA SER A 50 15.91 12.85 23.99
C SER A 50 15.45 12.59 22.55
N LEU A 51 15.29 13.66 21.77
CA LEU A 51 14.90 13.57 20.36
C LEU A 51 15.99 12.98 19.47
N GLU A 52 17.23 12.90 19.96
CA GLU A 52 18.34 12.21 19.24
C GLU A 52 18.01 10.73 18.95
N TYR A 53 17.12 10.13 19.74
CA TYR A 53 16.69 8.75 19.58
C TYR A 53 15.57 8.58 18.55
N LEU A 54 14.89 9.66 18.16
CA LEU A 54 13.68 9.59 17.32
C LEU A 54 14.03 9.30 15.86
N ASP A 55 14.95 10.04 15.26
CA ASP A 55 15.28 9.86 13.85
C ASP A 55 15.90 8.48 13.57
N PRO A 56 16.80 7.95 14.42
CA PRO A 56 17.24 6.57 14.27
C PRO A 56 16.10 5.56 14.46
N LEU A 57 15.16 5.78 15.39
CA LEU A 57 13.99 4.89 15.54
C LEU A 57 13.17 4.86 14.25
N PHE A 58 12.93 6.03 13.66
CA PHE A 58 12.20 6.20 12.42
C PHE A 58 12.86 5.45 11.26
N ILE A 59 14.17 5.63 11.06
CA ILE A 59 14.94 4.95 10.02
C ILE A 59 14.86 3.43 10.20
N TYR A 60 15.07 2.93 11.43
CA TYR A 60 14.96 1.50 11.72
C TYR A 60 13.55 0.98 11.42
N THR A 61 12.51 1.74 11.77
CA THR A 61 11.11 1.37 11.49
C THR A 61 10.85 1.26 10.00
N VAL A 62 11.22 2.29 9.21
CA VAL A 62 10.99 2.30 7.76
C VAL A 62 11.69 1.11 7.09
N LEU A 63 12.98 0.93 7.37
CA LEU A 63 13.76 -0.16 6.79
C LEU A 63 13.21 -1.53 7.21
N ALA A 64 12.92 -1.72 8.49
CA ALA A 64 12.36 -2.97 9.00
C ALA A 64 10.99 -3.30 8.39
N THR A 65 10.15 -2.29 8.20
CA THR A 65 8.84 -2.43 7.56
C THR A 65 8.99 -2.84 6.10
N MET A 66 9.82 -2.14 5.33
CA MET A 66 10.01 -2.41 3.90
C MET A 66 10.65 -3.78 3.66
N ILE A 67 11.75 -4.08 4.36
CA ILE A 67 12.46 -5.36 4.23
C ILE A 67 11.59 -6.50 4.72
N GLY A 68 10.98 -6.36 5.90
CA GLY A 68 10.13 -7.39 6.48
C GLY A 68 8.91 -7.68 5.61
N ALA A 69 8.24 -6.65 5.11
CA ALA A 69 7.07 -6.82 4.24
C ALA A 69 7.43 -7.55 2.94
N ARG A 70 8.56 -7.20 2.33
CA ARG A 70 9.00 -7.78 1.08
C ARG A 70 9.48 -9.23 1.25
N LEU A 71 10.29 -9.51 2.27
CA LEU A 71 10.72 -10.88 2.58
C LEU A 71 9.53 -11.75 2.99
N GLY A 72 8.61 -11.21 3.80
CA GLY A 72 7.37 -11.92 4.14
C GLY A 72 6.51 -12.21 2.92
N HIS A 73 6.50 -11.35 1.91
CA HIS A 73 5.78 -11.64 0.68
C HIS A 73 6.45 -12.76 -0.13
N VAL A 74 7.76 -12.64 -0.34
CA VAL A 74 8.56 -13.62 -1.10
C VAL A 74 8.51 -14.99 -0.44
N LEU A 75 8.72 -15.09 0.88
CA LEU A 75 8.79 -16.38 1.56
C LEU A 75 7.45 -17.11 1.63
N PHE A 76 6.32 -16.39 1.67
CA PHE A 76 5.01 -16.99 1.91
C PHE A 76 4.11 -17.07 0.66
N TYR A 77 4.30 -16.18 -0.32
CA TYR A 77 3.42 -16.11 -1.49
C TYR A 77 4.14 -16.24 -2.85
N GLN A 78 5.43 -15.91 -2.93
CA GLN A 78 6.17 -15.85 -4.20
C GLN A 78 7.63 -16.31 -4.02
N SER A 79 7.82 -17.56 -3.62
CA SER A 79 9.15 -18.10 -3.30
C SER A 79 9.99 -18.33 -4.55
N GLU A 80 9.36 -18.42 -5.72
CA GLU A 80 10.00 -18.62 -7.02
C GLU A 80 10.93 -17.46 -7.38
N LEU A 81 10.65 -16.24 -6.88
CA LEU A 81 11.50 -15.06 -7.07
C LEU A 81 12.94 -15.27 -6.56
N ILE A 82 13.15 -16.17 -5.59
CA ILE A 82 14.47 -16.46 -5.03
C ILE A 82 15.40 -17.05 -6.11
N SER A 83 14.87 -17.92 -6.97
CA SER A 83 15.63 -18.55 -8.05
C SER A 83 15.53 -17.80 -9.37
N GLU A 84 14.39 -17.17 -9.65
CA GLU A 84 14.09 -16.64 -10.99
C GLU A 84 14.45 -15.18 -11.17
N ASP A 85 14.40 -14.36 -10.11
CA ASP A 85 14.63 -12.91 -10.20
C ASP A 85 15.11 -12.36 -8.84
N PHE A 86 16.21 -12.90 -8.33
CA PHE A 86 16.69 -12.66 -6.96
C PHE A 86 16.88 -11.18 -6.62
N PHE A 87 17.42 -10.38 -7.55
CA PHE A 87 17.66 -8.96 -7.31
C PHE A 87 16.36 -8.14 -7.22
N SER A 88 15.27 -8.60 -7.85
CA SER A 88 13.95 -7.95 -7.72
C SER A 88 13.37 -8.05 -6.30
N ILE A 89 13.92 -8.92 -5.45
CA ILE A 89 13.52 -8.99 -4.04
C ILE A 89 13.89 -7.69 -3.32
N PHE A 90 15.03 -7.08 -3.66
CA PHE A 90 15.56 -5.91 -2.94
C PHE A 90 15.46 -4.61 -3.73
N LEU A 91 15.34 -4.70 -5.05
CA LEU A 91 15.33 -3.55 -5.96
C LEU A 91 13.94 -3.36 -6.59
N PRO A 92 13.53 -2.12 -6.92
CA PRO A 92 12.25 -1.82 -7.56
C PRO A 92 12.25 -2.13 -9.07
N PHE A 93 12.99 -3.16 -9.48
CA PHE A 93 13.18 -3.58 -10.85
C PHE A 93 12.97 -5.08 -10.98
N SER A 94 12.33 -5.51 -12.06
CA SER A 94 12.37 -6.90 -12.50
C SER A 94 13.52 -7.07 -13.50
N PHE A 95 14.18 -8.22 -13.43
CA PHE A 95 15.29 -8.62 -14.31
C PHE A 95 14.95 -9.85 -15.15
N LYS A 96 13.80 -10.50 -14.91
CA LYS A 96 13.40 -11.77 -15.55
C LYS A 96 13.21 -11.70 -17.08
N ASN A 97 13.10 -10.51 -17.69
CA ASN A 97 12.99 -10.33 -19.14
C ASN A 97 13.57 -8.97 -19.59
N GLY A 98 14.78 -8.66 -19.11
CA GLY A 98 15.37 -7.33 -19.22
C GLY A 98 15.07 -6.46 -17.99
N ILE A 99 15.61 -5.24 -17.94
CA ILE A 99 15.46 -4.32 -16.81
C ILE A 99 14.18 -3.52 -16.97
N LYS A 100 13.19 -3.80 -16.12
CA LYS A 100 11.92 -3.05 -16.09
C LYS A 100 11.68 -2.49 -14.70
N PHE A 101 11.43 -1.19 -14.61
CA PHE A 101 10.97 -0.57 -13.37
C PHE A 101 9.56 -1.07 -13.05
N THR A 102 9.42 -1.73 -11.90
CA THR A 102 8.13 -2.27 -11.41
C THR A 102 7.70 -1.57 -10.12
N GLY A 103 8.61 -0.85 -9.47
CA GLY A 103 8.39 -0.36 -8.11
C GLY A 103 8.47 -1.47 -7.07
N PHE A 104 8.26 -1.14 -5.80
CA PHE A 104 8.17 -2.13 -4.72
C PHE A 104 6.77 -2.72 -4.68
N GLN A 105 6.56 -3.81 -5.42
CA GLN A 105 5.33 -4.60 -5.41
C GLN A 105 5.47 -5.80 -4.47
N GLY A 106 4.36 -6.45 -4.11
CA GLY A 106 4.36 -7.66 -3.28
C GLY A 106 4.89 -7.40 -1.86
N LEU A 107 4.03 -6.88 -1.01
CA LEU A 107 4.32 -6.53 0.38
C LEU A 107 3.31 -7.22 1.30
N ALA A 108 3.82 -8.01 2.26
CA ALA A 108 3.00 -8.74 3.21
C ALA A 108 2.96 -8.04 4.58
N SER A 109 1.76 -7.82 5.13
CA SER A 109 1.57 -7.14 6.42
C SER A 109 2.15 -7.92 7.61
N HIS A 110 2.03 -9.25 7.62
CA HIS A 110 2.66 -10.08 8.67
C HIS A 110 4.19 -10.01 8.61
N GLY A 111 4.76 -9.94 7.41
CA GLY A 111 6.18 -9.75 7.20
C GLY A 111 6.65 -8.42 7.75
N ALA A 112 5.88 -7.35 7.50
CA ALA A 112 6.12 -6.03 8.07
C ALA A 112 6.12 -6.08 9.61
N ALA A 113 5.12 -6.74 10.21
CA ALA A 113 5.00 -6.84 11.68
C ALA A 113 6.21 -7.57 12.30
N ILE A 114 6.60 -8.72 11.75
CA ILE A 114 7.79 -9.47 12.18
C ILE A 114 9.05 -8.62 12.00
N GLY A 115 9.19 -7.98 10.84
CA GLY A 115 10.28 -7.09 10.51
C GLY A 115 10.42 -5.96 11.54
N ILE A 116 9.34 -5.24 11.84
CA ILE A 116 9.31 -4.15 12.82
C ILE A 116 9.74 -4.65 14.20
N ILE A 117 9.23 -5.80 14.68
CA ILE A 117 9.63 -6.35 15.99
C ILE A 117 11.14 -6.59 16.05
N ILE A 118 11.70 -7.22 15.00
CA ILE A 118 13.15 -7.45 14.88
C ILE A 118 13.91 -6.11 14.80
N GLY A 119 13.42 -5.16 14.00
CA GLY A 119 14.00 -3.83 13.86
C GLY A 119 14.06 -3.07 15.18
N MET A 120 13.00 -3.11 15.98
CA MET A 120 12.94 -2.47 17.30
C MET A 120 13.89 -3.14 18.29
N TYR A 121 14.02 -4.47 18.22
CA TYR A 121 15.01 -5.21 19.00
C TYR A 121 16.46 -4.79 18.66
N LEU A 122 16.78 -4.70 17.37
CA LEU A 122 18.11 -4.25 16.89
C LEU A 122 18.39 -2.80 17.24
N TYR A 123 17.40 -1.92 17.07
CA TYR A 123 17.48 -0.52 17.47
C TYR A 123 17.81 -0.39 18.97
N ARG A 124 17.09 -1.12 19.84
CA ARG A 124 17.32 -1.11 21.29
C ARG A 124 18.69 -1.65 21.70
N ARG A 125 19.32 -2.51 20.89
CA ARG A 125 20.69 -2.96 21.16
C ARG A 125 21.70 -1.81 21.04
N LYS A 126 21.48 -0.90 20.10
CA LYS A 126 22.31 0.28 19.88
C LYS A 126 21.95 1.44 20.82
N TYR A 127 20.67 1.75 20.97
CA TYR A 127 20.17 2.88 21.77
C TYR A 127 19.53 2.40 23.08
N LYS A 128 20.18 2.68 24.21
CA LYS A 128 19.86 2.07 25.53
C LYS A 128 19.17 3.04 26.50
N TYR A 129 18.10 3.72 26.08
CA TYR A 129 17.37 4.66 26.93
C TYR A 129 16.08 4.07 27.56
N LYS A 130 15.49 3.04 26.93
CA LYS A 130 14.29 2.33 27.40
C LYS A 130 14.32 0.84 27.02
N SER A 131 13.40 0.07 27.61
CA SER A 131 13.22 -1.34 27.27
C SER A 131 12.62 -1.50 25.86
N VAL A 132 12.84 -2.65 25.22
CA VAL A 132 12.24 -2.95 23.91
C VAL A 132 10.71 -2.97 24.00
N ILE A 133 10.15 -3.42 25.13
CA ILE A 133 8.71 -3.45 25.38
C ILE A 133 8.15 -2.02 25.40
N TRP A 134 8.84 -1.08 26.05
CA TRP A 134 8.42 0.33 26.05
C TRP A 134 8.41 0.90 24.61
N ILE A 135 9.42 0.57 23.81
CA ILE A 135 9.49 1.03 22.41
C ILE A 135 8.32 0.44 21.63
N LEU A 136 8.10 -0.87 21.70
CA LEU A 136 7.02 -1.55 20.99
C LEU A 136 5.64 -1.02 21.38
N ASP A 137 5.42 -0.77 22.67
CA ASP A 137 4.17 -0.22 23.19
C ASP A 137 3.85 1.15 22.58
N ARG A 138 4.85 2.04 22.45
CA ARG A 138 4.67 3.34 21.77
C ARG A 138 4.53 3.18 20.27
N MET A 139 5.18 2.19 19.66
CA MET A 139 5.10 1.92 18.22
C MET A 139 3.72 1.48 17.74
N VAL A 140 2.87 0.90 18.61
CA VAL A 140 1.50 0.54 18.26
C VAL A 140 0.71 1.76 17.77
N ILE A 141 0.95 2.95 18.32
CA ILE A 141 0.24 4.19 17.97
C ILE A 141 0.50 4.61 16.50
N PRO A 142 1.75 4.87 16.07
CA PRO A 142 2.02 5.20 14.67
C PRO A 142 1.69 4.04 13.72
N VAL A 143 1.82 2.78 14.15
CA VAL A 143 1.43 1.61 13.33
C VAL A 143 -0.09 1.59 13.09
N ALA A 144 -0.91 1.90 14.09
CA ALA A 144 -2.36 1.97 13.92
C ALA A 144 -2.77 3.09 12.95
N ILE A 145 -2.14 4.25 13.04
CA ILE A 145 -2.33 5.34 12.06
C ILE A 145 -1.88 4.91 10.66
N GLY A 146 -0.74 4.21 10.57
CA GLY A 146 -0.30 3.62 9.31
C GLY A 146 -1.35 2.68 8.73
N ALA A 147 -1.94 1.80 9.53
CA ALA A 147 -3.01 0.90 9.08
C ALA A 147 -4.21 1.66 8.50
N VAL A 148 -4.59 2.81 9.07
CA VAL A 148 -5.65 3.67 8.50
C VAL A 148 -5.27 4.17 7.11
N PHE A 149 -4.09 4.75 6.94
CA PHE A 149 -3.64 5.24 5.64
C PHE A 149 -3.52 4.11 4.60
N ILE A 150 -3.02 2.94 5.00
CA ILE A 150 -2.98 1.77 4.12
C ILE A 150 -4.39 1.37 3.67
N ARG A 151 -5.38 1.38 4.59
CA ARG A 151 -6.77 1.05 4.24
C ARG A 151 -7.41 2.07 3.33
N ILE A 152 -7.10 3.36 3.50
CA ILE A 152 -7.50 4.41 2.55
C ILE A 152 -6.87 4.13 1.18
N GLY A 153 -5.59 3.77 1.14
CA GLY A 153 -4.91 3.39 -0.09
C GLY A 153 -5.55 2.17 -0.78
N ASN A 154 -5.85 1.11 -0.03
CA ASN A 154 -6.51 -0.08 -0.58
C ASN A 154 -7.89 0.27 -1.13
N PHE A 155 -8.65 1.11 -0.43
CA PHE A 155 -9.94 1.58 -0.91
C PHE A 155 -9.78 2.34 -2.24
N ILE A 156 -8.83 3.28 -2.35
CA ILE A 156 -8.53 3.98 -3.62
C ILE A 156 -8.16 2.99 -4.74
N ASN A 157 -7.39 1.95 -4.44
CA ASN A 157 -7.00 0.93 -5.43
C ASN A 157 -8.10 -0.09 -5.74
N SER A 158 -9.26 -0.03 -5.09
CA SER A 158 -10.29 -1.09 -5.16
C SER A 158 -9.78 -2.48 -4.73
N GLU A 159 -8.90 -2.52 -3.73
CA GLU A 159 -8.28 -3.75 -3.22
C GLU A 159 -8.79 -4.12 -1.82
N ILE A 160 -8.77 -5.41 -1.49
CA ILE A 160 -9.16 -5.96 -0.18
C ILE A 160 -10.57 -5.51 0.22
N ILE A 161 -11.51 -5.68 -0.72
CA ILE A 161 -12.90 -5.28 -0.56
C ILE A 161 -13.69 -6.22 0.36
N GLY A 162 -14.86 -5.74 0.79
CA GLY A 162 -15.77 -6.49 1.65
C GLY A 162 -16.58 -7.54 0.90
N LYS A 163 -17.55 -8.15 1.60
CA LYS A 163 -18.51 -9.07 1.00
C LYS A 163 -19.58 -8.31 0.21
N VAL A 164 -20.13 -8.96 -0.81
CA VAL A 164 -21.31 -8.47 -1.54
C VAL A 164 -22.44 -8.17 -0.56
N THR A 165 -23.12 -7.04 -0.75
CA THR A 165 -24.19 -6.58 0.12
C THR A 165 -25.25 -5.84 -0.68
N ASP A 166 -26.51 -5.98 -0.25
CA ASP A 166 -27.65 -5.22 -0.77
C ASP A 166 -27.94 -3.96 0.08
N SER A 167 -27.03 -3.61 0.99
CA SER A 167 -27.14 -2.41 1.83
C SER A 167 -27.00 -1.13 1.00
N GLY A 168 -27.72 -0.08 1.38
CA GLY A 168 -27.58 1.26 0.79
C GLY A 168 -26.24 1.96 1.07
N LEU A 169 -25.37 1.35 1.89
CA LEU A 169 -23.97 1.77 2.09
C LEU A 169 -22.98 0.93 1.25
N GLY A 170 -23.48 0.04 0.40
CA GLY A 170 -22.67 -0.75 -0.51
C GLY A 170 -21.91 0.12 -1.51
N VAL A 171 -20.67 -0.24 -1.78
CA VAL A 171 -19.80 0.42 -2.76
C VAL A 171 -19.60 -0.52 -3.93
N ARG A 172 -19.85 -0.04 -5.16
CA ARG A 172 -19.61 -0.82 -6.38
C ARG A 172 -18.20 -0.52 -6.90
N PHE A 173 -17.27 -1.45 -6.69
CA PHE A 173 -15.88 -1.31 -7.11
C PHE A 173 -15.72 -1.73 -8.57
N VAL A 174 -15.77 -0.75 -9.49
CA VAL A 174 -15.77 -1.02 -10.94
C VAL A 174 -14.45 -1.66 -11.40
N GLN A 175 -13.33 -1.26 -10.82
CA GLN A 175 -12.00 -1.79 -11.18
C GLN A 175 -11.73 -3.22 -10.68
N ASP A 176 -12.50 -3.70 -9.71
CA ASP A 176 -12.40 -5.08 -9.18
C ASP A 176 -13.35 -6.05 -9.91
N GLN A 177 -14.58 -5.61 -10.18
CA GLN A 177 -15.62 -6.46 -10.76
C GLN A 177 -15.38 -6.86 -12.21
N TYR A 178 -14.64 -6.05 -12.96
CA TYR A 178 -14.44 -6.27 -14.39
C TYR A 178 -12.95 -6.35 -14.69
N ASN A 179 -12.54 -7.39 -15.39
CA ASN A 179 -11.15 -7.55 -15.77
C ASN A 179 -10.78 -6.46 -16.81
N LYS A 180 -9.53 -5.98 -16.75
CA LYS A 180 -8.97 -4.97 -17.66
C LYS A 180 -9.10 -5.39 -19.13
N TYR A 181 -9.05 -6.70 -19.37
CA TYR A 181 -9.25 -7.31 -20.69
C TYR A 181 -10.72 -7.37 -21.11
N GLU A 182 -11.66 -7.53 -20.18
CA GLU A 182 -13.10 -7.62 -20.47
C GLU A 182 -13.71 -6.25 -20.83
N ILE A 183 -13.23 -5.17 -20.22
CA ILE A 183 -13.71 -3.80 -20.51
C ILE A 183 -12.98 -3.15 -21.70
N GLY A 184 -11.69 -3.46 -21.85
CA GLY A 184 -10.84 -2.86 -22.89
C GLY A 184 -10.94 -3.54 -24.26
N ASP A 185 -11.41 -4.79 -24.34
CA ASP A 185 -11.53 -5.44 -25.64
C ASP A 185 -12.60 -4.79 -26.51
N ALA A 186 -12.34 -4.83 -27.82
CA ALA A 186 -13.14 -4.22 -28.88
C ALA A 186 -14.62 -4.69 -28.94
N ALA A 187 -15.02 -5.64 -28.10
CA ALA A 187 -16.37 -6.16 -28.03
C ALA A 187 -17.35 -5.27 -27.22
N HIS A 188 -16.89 -4.39 -26.32
CA HIS A 188 -17.79 -3.69 -25.38
C HIS A 188 -17.70 -2.16 -25.44
N THR A 189 -16.51 -1.57 -25.40
CA THR A 189 -16.33 -0.10 -25.49
C THR A 189 -15.57 0.36 -26.73
N GLY A 190 -14.67 -0.48 -27.27
CA GLY A 190 -13.76 -0.13 -28.36
C GLY A 190 -12.60 0.79 -27.95
N ILE A 191 -12.45 1.07 -26.65
CA ILE A 191 -11.45 2.00 -26.11
C ILE A 191 -10.20 1.23 -25.71
N LYS A 192 -9.08 1.50 -26.38
CA LYS A 192 -7.78 0.81 -26.14
C LYS A 192 -7.14 1.17 -24.80
N ASN A 193 -7.40 2.37 -24.29
CA ASN A 193 -6.90 2.80 -22.99
C ASN A 193 -7.82 2.28 -21.88
N VAL A 194 -7.30 1.37 -21.05
CA VAL A 194 -8.05 0.73 -19.97
C VAL A 194 -8.68 1.76 -19.00
N ASN A 195 -7.97 2.83 -18.66
CA ASN A 195 -8.49 3.85 -17.73
C ASN A 195 -9.65 4.62 -18.35
N GLU A 196 -9.56 4.95 -19.64
CA GLU A 196 -10.63 5.60 -20.40
C GLU A 196 -11.82 4.66 -20.58
N ALA A 197 -11.58 3.37 -20.79
CA ALA A 197 -12.61 2.35 -20.90
C ALA A 197 -13.40 2.20 -19.57
N TYR A 198 -12.72 2.13 -18.43
CA TYR A 198 -13.38 2.14 -17.11
C TYR A 198 -14.16 3.45 -16.89
N ALA A 199 -13.59 4.60 -17.26
CA ALA A 199 -14.27 5.89 -17.14
C ALA A 199 -15.53 5.97 -18.01
N ALA A 200 -15.49 5.42 -19.23
CA ALA A 200 -16.64 5.34 -20.12
C ALA A 200 -17.74 4.44 -19.55
N VAL A 201 -17.41 3.24 -19.07
CA VAL A 201 -18.40 2.33 -18.44
C VAL A 201 -19.05 2.98 -17.21
N THR A 202 -18.30 3.77 -16.44
CA THR A 202 -18.81 4.42 -15.21
C THR A 202 -19.67 5.66 -15.50
N ASN A 203 -19.32 6.46 -16.51
CA ASN A 203 -19.91 7.80 -16.69
C ASN A 203 -20.79 7.95 -17.94
N ASP A 204 -20.62 7.11 -18.96
CA ASP A 204 -21.37 7.21 -20.22
C ASP A 204 -22.62 6.29 -20.17
N PRO A 205 -23.84 6.85 -20.29
CA PRO A 205 -25.08 6.07 -20.33
C PRO A 205 -25.09 4.94 -21.35
N LYS A 206 -24.35 5.08 -22.46
CA LYS A 206 -24.25 4.07 -23.52
C LYS A 206 -23.63 2.76 -23.04
N PHE A 207 -22.75 2.80 -22.04
CA PHE A 207 -21.99 1.64 -21.57
C PHE A 207 -22.46 1.14 -20.19
N GLN A 208 -23.48 1.77 -19.60
CA GLN A 208 -24.03 1.39 -18.29
C GLN A 208 -24.63 -0.02 -18.22
N TYR A 209 -25.02 -0.62 -19.36
CA TYR A 209 -25.52 -2.00 -19.40
C TYR A 209 -24.45 -3.04 -19.04
N LEU A 210 -23.18 -2.62 -19.02
CA LEU A 210 -22.06 -3.44 -18.59
C LEU A 210 -21.92 -3.49 -17.05
N LEU A 211 -22.63 -2.62 -16.31
CA LEU A 211 -22.64 -2.47 -14.82
C LEU A 211 -23.91 -2.99 -14.13
#